data_AF-A0A937KA80-F1
#
_entry.id   AF-A0A937KA80-F1
#
_cell.length_a   1.000
_cell.length_b   1.000
_cell.length_c   1.000
_cell.angle_alpha   90.00
_cell.angle_beta   90.00
_cell.angle_gamma   90.00
#
_symmetry.space_group_name_H-M   'P 1'
#
loop_
_entity.id
_entity.type
_entity.pdbx_description
1 polymer ?
#
loop_
_entity_poly.entity_id
_entity_poly.type
_entity_poly.pdbx_seq_one_letter_code
_entity_poly.pdbx_strand_id
1 'polypeptide(L)'
;MYQELKDEHNHLHLLWKINPEHSLENVQRDFMKYTGQMIKFDLQKNHTQLLEHFQVNLKDRIYQFWQRNSLNKLLKSRKVIEQKLDYIHNNPVRGKWMLADNPLKYHFSSVRFYKEDNREFNFLTHYMQHFE
;
A
#
# COMPACT_ATOMS: atom_id res chain seq x y z
N MET A 1 -6.84 -7.78 -4.31
CA MET A 1 -5.86 -7.44 -5.37
C MET A 1 -4.48 -7.34 -4.75
N TYR A 2 -3.41 -7.62 -5.49
CA TYR A 2 -2.02 -7.49 -5.00
C TYR A 2 -1.22 -6.57 -5.94
N GLN A 3 -0.56 -5.57 -5.36
CA GLN A 3 0.38 -4.68 -6.06
C GLN A 3 1.80 -5.12 -5.76
N GLU A 4 2.67 -5.23 -6.78
CA GLU A 4 4.09 -5.53 -6.65
C GLU A 4 4.82 -4.62 -7.64
N LEU A 5 5.54 -3.63 -7.14
CA LEU A 5 6.37 -2.77 -7.97
C LEU A 5 7.76 -3.40 -8.03
N LYS A 6 8.17 -3.81 -9.22
CA LYS A 6 9.27 -4.74 -9.40
C LYS A 6 10.67 -4.13 -9.30
N ASP A 7 10.83 -2.83 -9.00
CA ASP A 7 12.18 -2.25 -8.91
C ASP A 7 12.33 -0.94 -8.12
N GLU A 8 11.54 -0.66 -7.07
CA GLU A 8 11.73 0.58 -6.30
C GLU A 8 11.81 0.39 -4.79
N HIS A 9 12.84 1.03 -4.23
CA HIS A 9 13.22 1.04 -2.83
C HIS A 9 12.23 1.80 -1.93
N ASN A 10 11.00 2.09 -2.37
CA ASN A 10 9.89 2.55 -1.53
C ASN A 10 8.55 2.23 -2.21
N HIS A 11 7.74 1.32 -1.68
CA HIS A 11 6.43 0.97 -2.25
C HIS A 11 5.45 0.47 -1.20
N LEU A 12 4.17 0.49 -1.56
CA LEU A 12 3.07 0.02 -0.73
C LEU A 12 2.49 -1.27 -1.33
N HIS A 13 2.22 -2.25 -0.46
CA HIS A 13 1.43 -3.43 -0.81
C HIS A 13 0.07 -3.36 -0.13
N LEU A 14 -1.00 -3.45 -0.92
CA LEU A 14 -2.36 -3.51 -0.42
C LEU A 14 -3.03 -4.80 -0.86
N LEU A 15 -3.81 -5.39 0.06
CA LEU A 15 -4.80 -6.41 -0.24
C LEU A 15 -6.17 -5.87 0.13
N TRP A 16 -6.95 -5.50 -0.88
CA TRP A 16 -8.31 -5.00 -0.72
C TRP A 16 -9.33 -5.83 -1.50
N LYS A 17 -10.57 -5.77 -1.02
CA LYS A 17 -11.78 -6.15 -1.74
C LYS A 17 -12.48 -4.86 -2.18
N ILE A 18 -12.73 -4.73 -3.48
CA ILE A 18 -13.43 -3.58 -4.04
C ILE A 18 -14.94 -3.80 -3.82
N ASN A 19 -15.64 -2.77 -3.35
CA ASN A 19 -17.11 -2.78 -3.27
C ASN A 19 -17.68 -2.98 -4.69
N PRO A 20 -18.63 -3.92 -4.90
CA PRO A 20 -19.27 -4.12 -6.21
C PRO A 20 -19.81 -2.86 -6.90
N GLU A 21 -20.15 -1.81 -6.14
CA GLU A 21 -20.62 -0.53 -6.69
C GLU A 21 -19.50 0.34 -7.29
N HIS A 22 -18.25 -0.05 -7.15
CA HIS A 22 -17.10 0.71 -7.60
C HIS A 22 -16.23 -0.11 -8.56
N SER A 23 -15.70 0.56 -9.58
CA SER A 23 -14.65 -0.04 -10.41
C SER A 23 -13.31 0.06 -9.70
N LEU A 24 -12.44 -0.92 -9.98
CA LEU A 24 -11.06 -0.92 -9.51
C LEU A 24 -10.34 0.37 -9.91
N GLU A 25 -10.48 0.76 -11.16
CA GLU A 25 -9.75 1.87 -11.76
C GLU A 25 -10.10 3.18 -11.07
N ASN A 26 -11.38 3.37 -10.72
CA ASN A 26 -11.83 4.54 -9.97
C ASN A 26 -11.26 4.53 -8.55
N VAL A 27 -11.37 3.41 -7.83
CA VAL A 27 -10.83 3.31 -6.45
C VAL A 27 -9.33 3.58 -6.42
N GLN A 28 -8.58 3.00 -7.35
CA GLN A 28 -7.13 3.19 -7.43
C GLN A 28 -6.77 4.63 -7.79
N ARG A 29 -7.42 5.22 -8.80
CA ARG A 29 -7.20 6.62 -9.19
C ARG A 29 -7.44 7.54 -8.00
N ASP A 30 -8.56 7.35 -7.31
CA ASP A 30 -8.99 8.24 -6.25
C ASP A 30 -8.10 8.06 -5.01
N PHE A 31 -7.69 6.83 -4.69
CA PHE A 31 -6.68 6.55 -3.66
C PHE A 31 -5.36 7.26 -3.93
N MET A 32 -4.80 7.10 -5.13
CA MET A 32 -3.51 7.70 -5.50
C MET A 32 -3.59 9.23 -5.54
N LYS A 33 -4.70 9.78 -6.06
CA LYS A 33 -4.94 11.23 -6.10
C LYS A 33 -5.01 11.80 -4.69
N TYR A 34 -5.86 11.22 -3.84
CA TYR A 34 -6.06 11.70 -2.47
C TYR A 34 -4.77 11.63 -1.66
N THR A 35 -4.12 10.46 -1.62
CA THR A 35 -2.88 10.27 -0.86
C THR A 35 -1.73 11.11 -1.40
N GLY A 36 -1.59 11.26 -2.72
CA GLY A 36 -0.59 12.15 -3.32
C GLY A 36 -0.80 13.61 -2.94
N GLN A 37 -2.06 14.05 -2.84
CA GLN A 37 -2.40 15.39 -2.38
C GLN A 37 -2.09 15.58 -0.89
N MET A 38 -2.37 14.58 -0.06
CA MET A 38 -2.02 14.62 1.37
C MET A 38 -0.51 14.66 1.59
N ILE A 39 0.26 13.84 0.87
CA ILE A 39 1.73 13.85 0.90
C ILE A 39 2.24 15.24 0.50
N LYS A 40 1.73 15.81 -0.60
CA LYS A 40 2.09 17.17 -1.02
C LYS A 40 1.87 18.18 0.10
N PHE A 41 0.69 18.19 0.72
CA PHE A 41 0.35 19.16 1.75
C PHE A 41 1.24 19.03 2.98
N ASP A 42 1.54 17.79 3.40
CA ASP A 42 2.48 17.54 4.49
C ASP A 42 3.89 18.05 4.16
N LEU A 43 4.42 17.68 3.00
CA LEU A 43 5.77 18.10 2.59
C LEU A 43 5.87 19.61 2.38
N GLN A 44 4.85 20.26 1.84
CA GLN A 44 4.81 21.73 1.71
C GLN A 44 4.89 22.44 3.06
N LYS A 45 4.31 21.84 4.10
CA LYS A 45 4.25 22.44 5.44
C LYS A 45 5.49 22.12 6.26
N ASN A 46 5.96 20.89 6.19
CA ASN A 46 6.92 20.33 7.15
C ASN A 46 8.29 20.01 6.52
N HIS A 47 8.36 19.77 5.21
CA HIS A 47 9.54 19.21 4.54
C HIS A 47 9.76 19.76 3.13
N THR A 48 9.78 21.09 2.97
CA THR A 48 9.79 21.74 1.65
C THR A 48 10.98 21.33 0.78
N GLN A 49 12.16 21.12 1.37
CA GLN A 49 13.34 20.62 0.64
C GLN A 49 13.11 19.22 0.06
N LEU A 50 12.39 18.34 0.77
CA LEU A 50 12.07 17.01 0.28
C LEU A 50 11.06 17.05 -0.87
N LEU A 51 10.12 18.01 -0.83
CA LEU A 51 9.12 18.19 -1.88
C LEU A 51 9.74 18.45 -3.26
N GLU A 52 10.86 19.14 -3.32
CA GLU A 52 11.56 19.48 -4.57
C GLU A 52 11.95 18.23 -5.36
N HIS A 53 12.27 17.12 -4.68
CA HIS A 53 12.60 15.84 -5.33
C HIS A 53 11.42 15.19 -6.06
N PHE A 54 10.19 15.63 -5.79
CA PHE A 54 8.98 15.11 -6.45
C PHE A 54 8.49 15.98 -7.60
N GLN A 55 9.20 17.07 -7.93
CA GLN A 55 8.85 17.91 -9.07
C GLN A 55 9.03 17.16 -10.39
N VAL A 56 8.12 17.40 -11.32
CA VAL A 56 8.12 16.79 -12.65
C VAL A 56 7.80 17.85 -13.71
N ASN A 57 8.40 17.70 -14.89
CA ASN A 57 8.12 18.57 -16.02
C ASN A 57 7.00 17.98 -16.89
N LEU A 58 5.78 17.96 -16.35
CA LEU A 58 4.59 17.45 -17.04
C LEU A 58 3.53 18.54 -17.16
N LYS A 59 2.80 18.54 -18.28
CA LYS A 59 1.77 19.55 -18.56
C LYS A 59 0.62 19.54 -17.56
N ASP A 60 0.32 18.38 -16.98
CA ASP A 60 -0.86 18.15 -16.16
C ASP A 60 -0.60 18.21 -14.65
N ARG A 61 0.66 18.26 -14.20
CA ARG A 61 1.01 18.28 -12.78
C ARG A 61 2.42 18.81 -12.54
N ILE A 62 2.59 19.48 -11.40
CA ILE A 62 3.89 19.98 -10.93
C ILE A 62 4.65 18.90 -10.13
N TYR A 63 3.93 18.05 -9.40
CA TYR A 63 4.50 17.02 -8.54
C TYR A 63 3.95 15.64 -8.87
N GLN A 64 4.76 14.59 -8.76
CA GLN A 64 4.34 13.20 -8.91
C GLN A 64 4.95 12.32 -7.82
N PHE A 65 4.10 11.76 -6.96
CA PHE A 65 4.50 10.87 -5.86
C PHE A 65 4.36 9.39 -6.22
N TRP A 66 3.28 9.07 -6.93
CA TRP A 66 2.98 7.70 -7.33
C TRP A 66 3.46 7.43 -8.75
N GLN A 67 4.00 6.23 -8.96
CA GLN A 67 4.23 5.70 -10.30
C GLN A 67 2.91 5.58 -11.07
N ARG A 68 2.93 5.87 -12.38
CA ARG A 68 1.73 5.86 -13.23
C ARG A 68 1.09 4.48 -13.37
N ASN A 69 1.91 3.43 -13.41
CA ASN A 69 1.49 2.07 -13.69
C ASN A 69 1.60 1.20 -12.45
N SER A 70 0.73 1.41 -11.46
CA SER A 70 0.64 0.50 -10.33
C SER A 70 0.26 -0.90 -10.81
N LEU A 71 1.02 -1.91 -10.38
CA LEU A 71 0.66 -3.29 -10.68
C LEU A 71 -0.59 -3.68 -9.89
N ASN A 72 -1.49 -4.40 -10.53
CA ASN A 72 -2.70 -4.90 -9.89
C ASN A 72 -2.95 -6.34 -10.34
N LYS A 73 -3.07 -7.27 -9.38
CA LYS A 73 -3.39 -8.67 -9.66
C LYS A 73 -4.66 -9.08 -8.95
N LEU A 74 -5.64 -9.60 -9.71
CA LEU A 74 -6.82 -10.25 -9.15
C LEU A 74 -6.40 -11.56 -8.45
N LEU A 75 -6.83 -11.75 -7.21
CA LEU A 75 -6.54 -12.94 -6.43
C LEU A 75 -7.81 -13.79 -6.37
N LYS A 76 -7.75 -15.02 -6.88
CA LYS A 76 -8.93 -15.88 -7.07
C LYS A 76 -9.06 -17.01 -6.06
N SER A 77 -8.01 -17.31 -5.29
CA SER A 77 -8.04 -18.42 -4.33
C SER A 77 -7.45 -18.02 -2.99
N ARG A 78 -7.97 -18.67 -1.95
CA ARG A 78 -7.51 -18.53 -0.57
C ARG A 78 -6.01 -18.76 -0.45
N LYS A 79 -5.51 -19.86 -1.03
CA LYS A 79 -4.08 -20.21 -1.02
C LYS A 79 -3.20 -19.08 -1.59
N VAL A 80 -3.64 -18.44 -2.68
CA VAL A 80 -2.89 -17.32 -3.28
C VAL A 80 -2.95 -16.09 -2.39
N ILE A 81 -4.08 -15.81 -1.74
CA ILE A 81 -4.20 -14.70 -0.78
C ILE A 81 -3.27 -14.91 0.41
N GLU A 82 -3.27 -16.10 1.00
CA GLU A 82 -2.39 -16.46 2.13
C GLU A 82 -0.92 -16.30 1.76
N GLN A 83 -0.53 -16.82 0.58
CA GLN A 83 0.83 -16.64 0.07
C GLN A 83 1.21 -15.16 -0.08
N LYS A 84 0.28 -14.30 -0.53
CA LYS A 84 0.54 -12.87 -0.68
C LYS A 84 0.55 -12.13 0.65
N LEU A 85 -0.31 -12.50 1.60
CA LEU A 85 -0.27 -11.95 2.97
C LEU A 85 1.06 -12.28 3.63
N ASP A 86 1.52 -13.53 3.54
CA ASP A 86 2.82 -13.93 4.07
C ASP A 86 3.95 -13.11 3.46
N TYR A 87 3.95 -12.92 2.14
CA TYR A 87 4.93 -12.06 1.49
C TYR A 87 4.89 -10.62 2.03
N ILE A 88 3.71 -10.01 2.09
CA ILE A 88 3.51 -8.62 2.54
C ILE A 88 4.00 -8.44 3.98
N HIS A 89 3.63 -9.34 4.88
CA HIS A 89 4.00 -9.27 6.29
C HIS A 89 5.49 -9.49 6.52
N ASN A 90 6.13 -10.29 5.67
CA ASN A 90 7.57 -10.55 5.76
C ASN A 90 8.43 -9.51 5.02
N ASN A 91 7.87 -8.71 4.11
CA ASN A 91 8.65 -7.74 3.33
C ASN A 91 9.45 -6.74 4.20
N PRO A 92 8.89 -6.17 5.29
CA PRO A 92 9.63 -5.24 6.14
C PRO A 92 10.89 -5.82 6.78
N VAL A 93 11.00 -7.14 6.92
CA VAL A 93 12.10 -7.80 7.66
C VAL A 93 13.02 -8.62 6.76
N ARG A 94 12.92 -8.47 5.44
CA ARG A 94 13.69 -9.24 4.46
C ARG A 94 14.42 -8.35 3.48
N GLY A 95 15.50 -8.90 2.91
CA GLY A 95 16.25 -8.28 1.83
C GLY A 95 16.86 -6.94 2.25
N LYS A 96 16.76 -5.95 1.36
CA LYS A 96 17.36 -4.62 1.53
C LYS A 96 16.67 -3.72 2.57
N TRP A 97 15.51 -4.13 3.07
CA TRP A 97 14.67 -3.30 3.93
C TRP A 97 15.10 -3.36 5.39
N MET A 98 15.04 -4.57 5.97
CA MET A 98 15.36 -4.84 7.39
C MET A 98 14.87 -3.73 8.33
N LEU A 99 13.62 -3.28 8.14
CA LEU A 99 12.99 -2.18 8.88
C LEU A 99 12.57 -2.58 10.29
N ALA A 100 12.57 -3.89 10.59
CA ALA A 100 12.26 -4.44 11.91
C ALA A 100 12.92 -5.82 12.09
N ASP A 101 13.12 -6.25 13.34
CA ASP A 101 13.72 -7.56 13.66
C ASP A 101 12.79 -8.74 13.32
N ASN A 102 11.48 -8.51 13.36
CA ASN A 102 10.47 -9.51 13.01
C ASN A 102 9.17 -8.82 12.53
N PRO A 103 8.29 -9.54 11.81
CA PRO A 103 7.10 -8.94 11.22
C PRO A 103 6.23 -8.16 12.22
N LEU A 104 6.02 -8.70 13.42
CA LEU A 104 5.14 -8.11 14.45
C LEU A 104 5.64 -6.75 14.94
N LYS A 105 6.95 -6.48 14.85
CA LYS A 105 7.55 -5.21 15.27
C LYS A 105 7.39 -4.09 14.24
N TYR A 106 7.00 -4.38 13.00
CA TYR A 106 6.77 -3.32 12.01
C TYR A 106 5.35 -2.76 12.14
N HIS A 107 5.26 -1.57 12.75
CA HIS A 107 4.00 -0.93 13.12
C HIS A 107 3.03 -0.75 11.94
N PHE A 108 3.52 -0.36 10.77
CA PHE A 108 2.68 -0.10 9.58
C PHE A 108 2.31 -1.37 8.80
N SER A 109 2.33 -2.54 9.43
CA SER A 109 1.87 -3.81 8.86
C SER A 109 0.59 -4.28 9.53
N SER A 110 -0.29 -4.91 8.74
CA SER A 110 -1.49 -5.57 9.25
C SER A 110 -1.20 -6.91 9.97
N VAL A 111 0.05 -7.35 10.10
CA VAL A 111 0.37 -8.66 10.69
C VAL A 111 -0.16 -8.83 12.13
N ARG A 112 -0.14 -7.77 12.94
CA ARG A 112 -0.66 -7.80 14.32
C ARG A 112 -2.17 -8.02 14.37
N PHE A 113 -2.91 -7.54 13.37
CA PHE A 113 -4.34 -7.84 13.24
C PHE A 113 -4.58 -9.34 13.07
N TYR A 114 -3.73 -10.03 12.30
CA TYR A 114 -3.86 -11.47 12.05
C TYR A 114 -3.30 -12.37 13.16
N LYS A 115 -2.29 -11.90 13.90
CA LYS A 115 -1.52 -12.74 14.86
C LYS A 115 -1.81 -12.45 16.33
N GLU A 116 -2.18 -11.21 16.65
CA GLU A 116 -2.38 -10.74 18.03
C GLU A 116 -3.81 -10.22 18.27
N ASP A 117 -4.69 -10.33 17.27
CA ASP A 117 -6.03 -9.73 17.28
C ASP A 117 -6.03 -8.21 17.49
N ASN A 118 -4.93 -7.53 17.15
CA ASN A 118 -4.80 -6.09 17.34
C ASN A 118 -5.80 -5.32 16.43
N ARG A 119 -6.54 -4.38 17.01
CA ARG A 119 -7.59 -3.58 16.35
C ARG A 119 -7.26 -2.09 16.20
N GLU A 120 -5.99 -1.70 16.33
CA GLU A 120 -5.53 -0.33 16.13
C GLU A 120 -5.98 0.24 14.78
N PHE A 121 -5.78 -0.53 13.71
CA PHE A 121 -6.32 -0.22 12.39
C PHE A 121 -7.74 -0.82 12.25
N ASN A 122 -8.72 -0.08 12.77
CA ASN A 122 -10.13 -0.51 12.82
C ASN A 122 -10.81 -0.67 11.45
N PHE A 123 -10.19 -0.21 10.36
CA PHE A 123 -10.67 -0.39 8.99
C PHE A 123 -10.30 -1.76 8.39
N LEU A 124 -9.49 -2.58 9.08
CA LEU A 124 -9.09 -3.89 8.61
C LEU A 124 -10.21 -4.91 8.78
N THR A 125 -10.42 -5.76 7.76
CA THR A 125 -11.27 -6.94 7.82
C THR A 125 -10.46 -8.20 7.54
N HIS A 126 -10.90 -9.33 8.09
CA HIS A 126 -10.22 -10.59 7.87
C HIS A 126 -10.60 -11.16 6.50
N TYR A 127 -9.61 -11.57 5.68
CA TYR A 127 -9.87 -12.08 4.32
C TYR A 127 -10.86 -13.25 4.28
N MET A 128 -10.91 -14.06 5.34
CA MET A 128 -11.84 -15.20 5.48
C MET A 128 -13.31 -14.78 5.46
N GLN A 129 -13.64 -13.54 5.79
CA GLN A 129 -15.02 -13.01 5.67
C GLN A 129 -15.48 -12.90 4.20
N HIS A 130 -14.59 -13.17 3.26
CA HIS A 130 -14.85 -13.07 1.82
C HIS A 130 -14.67 -14.40 1.10
N PHE A 131 -14.56 -15.50 1.85
CA PHE A 131 -14.64 -16.86 1.35
C PHE A 131 -15.89 -17.52 1.94
N GLU A 132 -16.72 -18.08 1.07
CA GLU A 132 -17.80 -19.01 1.42
C GLU A 132 -17.23 -20.38 1.75
#